data_AF-A0A3D2S9G7-F1
#
_entry.id   AF-A0A3D2S9G7-F1
#
_cell.length_a   1.000
_cell.length_b   1.000
_cell.length_c   1.000
_cell.angle_alpha   90.00
_cell.angle_beta   90.00
_cell.angle_gamma   90.00
#
_symmetry.space_group_name_H-M   'P 1'
#
loop_
_entity.id
_entity.type
_entity.pdbx_description
1 polymer ?
#
loop_
_entity_poly.entity_id
_entity_poly.type
_entity_poly.pdbx_seq_one_letter_code
_entity_poly.pdbx_strand_id
1 'polypeptide(L)'
;KGITCVHAALGKEDGKATLYKIAFSTARWATGLASFRKEVITSAFESGYIQKKAAQEGVRIPANPDDQIQVEHISVISPQQLIGKYQLDNVQLLQIDTEGFDYEVITIFHDAGLLPEAIVFEHVHLGEDNRYECSRLLNKQGYALWDFGKDTLAVKGNALITYKKAFGVA
;
A
#
# COMPACT_ATOMS: atom_id res chain seq x y z
N LYS A 1 6.86 -21.47 9.63
CA LYS A 1 7.84 -20.50 10.20
C LYS A 1 8.37 -19.67 9.04
N GLY A 2 8.61 -18.37 9.23
CA GLY A 2 9.12 -17.48 8.16
C GLY A 2 8.16 -16.40 7.67
N ILE A 3 6.96 -16.29 8.25
CA ILE A 3 6.03 -15.19 8.00
C ILE A 3 5.82 -14.46 9.32
N THR A 4 6.03 -13.14 9.29
CA THR A 4 5.77 -12.25 10.43
C THR A 4 4.77 -11.21 9.99
N CYS A 5 3.57 -11.24 10.56
CA CYS A 5 2.56 -10.23 10.29
C CYS A 5 2.73 -9.05 11.26
N VAL A 6 2.70 -7.82 10.73
CA VAL A 6 2.74 -6.59 11.53
C VAL A 6 1.39 -5.92 11.39
N HIS A 7 0.63 -5.85 12.49
CA HIS A 7 -0.67 -5.18 12.52
C HIS A 7 -0.49 -3.68 12.79
N ALA A 8 0.03 -2.96 11.80
CA ALA A 8 0.24 -1.52 11.84
C ALA A 8 0.13 -0.94 10.43
N ALA A 9 -0.23 0.33 10.34
CA ALA A 9 -0.07 1.10 9.11
C ALA A 9 1.38 1.49 8.91
N LEU A 10 1.81 1.61 7.66
CA LEU A 10 3.13 2.13 7.33
C LEU A 10 3.04 3.67 7.21
N GLY A 11 3.99 4.39 7.82
CA GLY A 11 4.06 5.84 7.75
C GLY A 11 5.49 6.36 7.83
N LYS A 12 5.69 7.67 7.67
CA LYS A 12 7.03 8.28 7.75
C LYS A 12 7.67 8.18 9.13
N GLU A 13 6.84 8.23 10.17
CA GLU A 13 7.25 8.22 11.57
C GLU A 13 6.35 7.27 12.36
N ASP A 14 6.86 6.73 13.47
CA ASP A 14 6.07 5.89 14.37
C ASP A 14 5.01 6.72 15.09
N GLY A 15 3.85 6.11 15.34
CA GLY A 15 2.78 6.82 16.03
C GLY A 15 1.45 6.10 16.02
N LYS A 16 0.39 6.89 15.95
CA LYS A 16 -0.99 6.43 15.83
C LYS A 16 -1.70 7.18 14.73
N ALA A 17 -2.54 6.48 13.98
CA ALA A 17 -3.41 7.06 12.97
C ALA A 17 -4.86 6.68 13.26
N THR A 18 -5.75 7.52 12.79
CA THR A 18 -7.19 7.29 12.88
C THR A 18 -7.67 6.67 11.57
N LEU A 19 -8.27 5.49 11.67
CA LEU A 19 -8.87 4.75 10.57
C LEU A 19 -10.40 4.82 10.71
N TYR A 20 -11.07 5.22 9.64
CA TYR A 20 -12.53 5.27 9.56
C TYR A 20 -13.04 4.03 8.83
N LYS A 21 -14.03 3.37 9.43
CA LYS A 21 -14.60 2.10 8.94
C LYS A 21 -16.11 2.13 8.95
N ILE A 22 -16.73 1.32 8.11
CA ILE A 22 -18.17 1.06 8.21
C ILE A 22 -18.43 0.25 9.49
N ALA A 23 -19.30 0.76 10.38
CA ALA A 23 -19.52 0.18 11.71
C ALA A 23 -20.49 -1.01 11.71
N PHE A 24 -21.36 -1.11 10.71
CA PHE A 24 -22.50 -2.03 10.71
C PHE A 24 -22.33 -3.26 9.79
N SER A 25 -21.15 -3.43 9.18
CA SER A 25 -20.86 -4.58 8.31
C SER A 25 -19.39 -4.96 8.35
N THR A 26 -19.12 -6.26 8.38
CA THR A 26 -17.78 -6.85 8.24
C THR A 26 -17.56 -7.47 6.85
N ALA A 27 -18.47 -7.25 5.91
CA ALA A 27 -18.34 -7.75 4.55
C ALA A 27 -17.16 -7.10 3.82
N ARG A 28 -16.63 -7.78 2.79
CA ARG A 28 -15.42 -7.34 2.06
C ARG A 28 -15.53 -5.92 1.52
N TRP A 29 -16.69 -5.51 1.03
CA TRP A 29 -16.91 -4.15 0.53
C TRP A 29 -16.85 -3.09 1.64
N ALA A 30 -17.25 -3.46 2.86
CA ALA A 30 -17.29 -2.57 4.02
C ALA A 30 -15.91 -2.45 4.66
N THR A 31 -15.22 -3.57 4.85
CA THR A 31 -13.85 -3.59 5.39
C THR A 31 -12.84 -3.03 4.39
N GLY A 32 -13.02 -3.30 3.10
CA GLY A 32 -12.16 -2.78 2.02
C GLY A 32 -12.30 -1.28 1.78
N LEU A 33 -13.36 -0.64 2.28
CA LEU A 33 -13.55 0.81 2.19
C LEU A 33 -12.84 1.58 3.31
N ALA A 34 -12.25 0.88 4.30
CA ALA A 34 -11.56 1.50 5.42
C ALA A 34 -10.51 2.51 4.95
N SER A 35 -10.49 3.71 5.54
CA SER A 35 -9.63 4.80 5.07
C SER A 35 -9.16 5.69 6.20
N PHE A 36 -7.96 6.27 6.04
CA PHE A 36 -7.45 7.33 6.92
C PHE A 36 -8.14 8.68 6.67
N ARG A 37 -8.90 8.80 5.60
CA ARG A 37 -9.66 10.01 5.22
C ARG A 37 -11.14 9.76 5.44
N LYS A 38 -11.76 10.52 6.33
CA LYS A 38 -13.20 10.40 6.62
C LYS A 38 -14.04 10.68 5.36
N GLU A 39 -13.52 11.54 4.50
CA GLU A 39 -14.15 11.99 3.25
C GLU A 39 -14.41 10.82 2.29
N VAL A 40 -13.55 9.80 2.28
CA VAL A 40 -13.73 8.61 1.43
C VAL A 40 -14.99 7.85 1.85
N ILE A 41 -15.21 7.71 3.16
CA ILE A 41 -16.40 7.04 3.70
C ILE A 41 -17.65 7.88 3.40
N THR A 42 -17.59 9.19 3.64
CA THR A 42 -18.75 10.07 3.40
C THR A 42 -19.13 10.13 1.91
N SER A 43 -18.15 10.23 1.00
CA SER A 43 -18.43 10.20 -0.44
C SER A 43 -19.00 8.85 -0.92
N ALA A 44 -18.66 7.75 -0.27
CA ALA A 44 -19.27 6.45 -0.54
C ALA A 44 -20.74 6.37 -0.09
N PHE A 45 -21.13 7.10 0.96
CA PHE A 45 -22.53 7.28 1.33
C PHE A 45 -23.26 8.20 0.34
N GLU A 46 -22.66 9.33 -0.02
CA GLU A 46 -23.25 10.34 -0.91
C GLU A 46 -23.48 9.79 -2.33
N SER A 47 -22.55 8.98 -2.83
CA SER A 47 -22.65 8.33 -4.15
C SER A 47 -23.67 7.20 -4.21
N GLY A 48 -24.26 6.78 -3.09
CA GLY A 48 -25.19 5.65 -3.04
C GLY A 48 -24.52 4.27 -3.04
N TYR A 49 -23.18 4.19 -3.04
CA TYR A 49 -22.43 2.94 -3.10
C TYR A 49 -22.77 2.03 -1.91
N ILE A 50 -22.74 2.58 -0.69
CA ILE A 50 -23.00 1.83 0.54
C ILE A 50 -24.43 1.32 0.59
N GLN A 51 -25.41 2.14 0.19
CA GLN A 51 -26.82 1.80 0.13
C GLN A 51 -27.06 0.63 -0.83
N LYS A 52 -26.43 0.68 -2.00
CA LYS A 52 -26.49 -0.41 -2.99
C LYS A 52 -25.92 -1.70 -2.42
N LYS A 53 -24.74 -1.66 -1.78
CA LYS A 53 -24.10 -2.84 -1.20
C LYS A 53 -24.88 -3.42 -0.03
N ALA A 54 -25.36 -2.57 0.88
CA ALA A 54 -26.18 -2.96 2.01
C ALA A 54 -27.48 -3.65 1.57
N ALA A 55 -28.16 -3.10 0.55
CA ALA A 55 -29.36 -3.71 -0.01
C ALA A 55 -29.09 -5.08 -0.67
N GLN A 56 -27.97 -5.22 -1.40
CA GLN A 56 -27.58 -6.49 -2.03
C GLN A 56 -27.32 -7.61 -1.02
N GLU A 57 -26.82 -7.28 0.16
CA GLU A 57 -26.51 -8.24 1.22
C GLU A 57 -27.58 -8.32 2.32
N GLY A 58 -28.68 -7.57 2.19
CA GLY A 58 -29.75 -7.53 3.19
C GLY A 58 -29.31 -6.91 4.53
N VAL A 59 -28.25 -6.12 4.54
CA VAL A 59 -27.73 -5.46 5.74
C VAL A 59 -28.48 -4.14 5.96
N ARG A 60 -28.97 -3.91 7.17
CA ARG A 60 -29.64 -2.66 7.53
C ARG A 60 -28.60 -1.59 7.88
N ILE A 61 -28.69 -0.43 7.23
CA ILE A 61 -27.93 0.77 7.62
C ILE A 61 -28.59 1.41 8.84
N PRO A 62 -27.85 1.68 9.93
CA PRO A 62 -28.37 2.40 11.09
C PRO A 62 -28.88 3.79 10.73
N ALA A 63 -29.99 4.21 11.35
CA ALA A 63 -30.57 5.54 11.11
C ALA A 63 -29.76 6.67 11.76
N ASN A 64 -29.10 6.36 12.88
CA ASN A 64 -28.22 7.29 13.59
C ASN A 64 -26.84 7.35 12.89
N PRO A 65 -26.37 8.53 12.44
CA PRO A 65 -25.07 8.68 11.79
C PRO A 65 -23.88 8.22 12.64
N ASP A 66 -23.96 8.37 13.96
CA ASP A 66 -22.87 7.96 14.87
C ASP A 66 -22.67 6.44 14.89
N ASP A 67 -23.70 5.68 14.52
CA ASP A 67 -23.66 4.21 14.42
C ASP A 67 -23.25 3.74 13.01
N GLN A 68 -22.98 4.65 12.07
CA GLN A 68 -22.62 4.30 10.68
C GLN A 68 -21.11 4.17 10.47
N ILE A 69 -20.32 5.00 11.16
CA ILE A 69 -18.87 5.08 11.01
C ILE A 69 -18.17 4.77 12.32
N GLN A 70 -17.35 3.73 12.32
CA GLN A 70 -16.47 3.39 13.43
C GLN A 70 -15.13 4.10 13.26
N VAL A 71 -14.63 4.67 14.35
CA VAL A 71 -13.29 5.25 14.44
C VAL A 71 -12.38 4.25 15.16
N GLU A 72 -11.29 3.85 14.51
CA GLU A 72 -10.30 2.95 15.08
C GLU A 72 -8.92 3.62 15.11
N HIS A 73 -8.26 3.62 16.28
CA HIS A 73 -6.89 4.11 16.40
C HIS A 73 -5.91 2.95 16.20
N ILE A 74 -5.15 3.00 15.12
CA ILE A 74 -4.17 1.96 14.79
C ILE A 74 -2.75 2.49 14.95
N SER A 75 -1.83 1.58 15.26
CA SER A 75 -0.40 1.89 15.29
C SER A 75 0.11 2.21 13.89
N VAL A 76 0.98 3.21 13.81
CA VAL A 76 1.80 3.51 12.64
C VAL A 76 3.23 3.07 12.95
N ILE A 77 3.85 2.36 12.01
CA ILE A 77 5.25 1.97 12.08
C ILE A 77 6.03 2.66 10.95
N SER A 78 7.20 3.19 11.29
CA SER A 78 8.13 3.75 10.31
C SER A 78 8.97 2.65 9.64
N PRO A 79 9.41 2.83 8.39
CA PRO A 79 10.41 1.96 7.77
C PRO A 79 11.66 1.78 8.64
N GLN A 80 12.15 2.85 9.29
CA GLN A 80 13.32 2.80 10.16
C GLN A 80 13.09 1.85 11.34
N GLN A 81 11.95 1.95 12.03
CA GLN A 81 11.61 1.04 13.11
C GLN A 81 11.38 -0.38 12.61
N LEU A 82 10.75 -0.56 11.44
CA LEU A 82 10.52 -1.86 10.83
C LEU A 82 11.86 -2.57 10.52
N ILE A 83 12.80 -1.86 9.88
CA ILE A 83 14.12 -2.38 9.53
C ILE A 83 14.88 -2.78 10.79
N GLY A 84 14.97 -1.90 11.79
CA GLY A 84 15.70 -2.18 13.02
C GLY A 84 15.09 -3.32 13.84
N LYS A 85 13.76 -3.36 13.95
CA LYS A 85 13.04 -4.38 14.75
C LYS A 85 13.16 -5.78 14.15
N TYR A 86 13.16 -5.90 12.83
CA TYR A 86 13.15 -7.18 12.13
C TYR A 86 14.47 -7.51 11.42
N GLN A 87 15.50 -6.67 11.61
CA GLN A 87 16.84 -6.85 11.05
C GLN A 87 16.80 -7.04 9.52
N LEU A 88 16.07 -6.13 8.85
CA LEU A 88 15.85 -6.18 7.39
C LEU A 88 17.05 -5.62 6.61
N ASP A 89 18.25 -6.13 6.88
CA ASP A 89 19.50 -5.60 6.32
C ASP A 89 19.66 -5.91 4.82
N ASN A 90 19.00 -6.95 4.33
CA ASN A 90 18.95 -7.30 2.91
C ASN A 90 17.55 -7.77 2.50
N VAL A 91 16.82 -6.90 1.79
CA VAL A 91 15.49 -7.19 1.25
C VAL A 91 15.61 -7.50 -0.24
N GLN A 92 15.35 -8.74 -0.61
CA GLN A 92 15.39 -9.17 -2.01
C GLN A 92 14.19 -8.65 -2.80
N LEU A 93 13.02 -8.60 -2.16
CA LEU A 93 11.77 -8.19 -2.79
C LEU A 93 10.96 -7.31 -1.85
N LEU A 94 10.53 -6.16 -2.36
CA LEU A 94 9.47 -5.35 -1.78
C LEU A 94 8.25 -5.39 -2.71
N GLN A 95 7.17 -6.00 -2.24
CA GLN A 95 5.88 -5.98 -2.92
C GLN A 95 5.00 -4.91 -2.27
N ILE A 96 4.40 -4.06 -3.08
CA ILE A 96 3.50 -2.99 -2.66
C ILE A 96 2.19 -3.15 -3.43
N ASP A 97 1.09 -2.98 -2.70
CA ASP A 97 -0.27 -3.00 -3.21
C ASP A 97 -1.09 -2.10 -2.27
N THR A 98 -1.11 -0.81 -2.56
CA THR A 98 -1.72 0.21 -1.67
C THR A 98 -2.76 1.08 -2.35
N GLU A 99 -3.39 0.58 -3.42
CA GLU A 99 -4.51 1.22 -4.13
C GLU A 99 -4.23 2.71 -4.45
N GLY A 100 -2.98 3.02 -4.83
CA GLY A 100 -2.53 4.35 -5.26
C GLY A 100 -1.59 5.10 -4.32
N PHE A 101 -1.18 4.53 -3.18
CA PHE A 101 -0.17 5.11 -2.28
C PHE A 101 1.26 4.55 -2.50
N ASP A 102 1.43 3.83 -3.61
CA ASP A 102 2.60 3.01 -3.87
C ASP A 102 3.88 3.85 -4.01
N TYR A 103 3.79 5.01 -4.66
CA TYR A 103 4.92 5.93 -4.81
C TYR A 103 5.39 6.48 -3.47
N GLU A 104 4.46 6.83 -2.58
CA GLU A 104 4.75 7.30 -1.24
C GLU A 104 5.42 6.21 -0.41
N VAL A 105 4.95 4.96 -0.50
CA VAL A 105 5.58 3.81 0.15
C VAL A 105 7.02 3.60 -0.34
N ILE A 106 7.26 3.68 -1.65
CA ILE A 106 8.61 3.60 -2.22
C ILE A 106 9.50 4.71 -1.66
N THR A 107 8.98 5.94 -1.61
CA THR A 107 9.72 7.11 -1.13
C THR A 107 10.11 6.96 0.34
N ILE A 108 9.20 6.53 1.23
CA ILE A 108 9.52 6.40 2.66
C ILE A 108 10.54 5.29 2.93
N PHE A 109 10.52 4.18 2.18
CA PHE A 109 11.56 3.16 2.29
C PHE A 109 12.89 3.66 1.74
N HIS A 110 12.86 4.39 0.63
CA HIS A 110 14.03 5.02 0.04
C HIS A 110 14.71 5.98 1.04
N ASP A 111 13.93 6.87 1.66
CA ASP A 111 14.41 7.85 2.64
C ASP A 111 14.96 7.18 3.91
N ALA A 112 14.48 5.96 4.23
CA ALA A 112 15.01 5.13 5.31
C ALA A 112 16.30 4.38 4.95
N GLY A 113 16.80 4.55 3.73
CA GLY A 113 18.00 3.88 3.24
C GLY A 113 17.79 2.43 2.80
N LEU A 114 16.55 1.95 2.74
CA LEU A 114 16.25 0.61 2.25
C LEU A 114 16.14 0.63 0.73
N LEU A 115 17.01 -0.15 0.08
CA LEU A 115 17.05 -0.29 -1.39
C LEU A 115 16.96 -1.77 -1.78
N PRO A 116 15.74 -2.35 -1.84
CA PRO A 116 15.52 -3.76 -2.16
C PRO A 116 16.13 -4.20 -3.49
N GLU A 117 16.44 -5.48 -3.70
CA GLU A 117 16.95 -5.93 -5.00
C GLU A 117 15.91 -5.81 -6.13
N ALA A 118 14.64 -6.06 -5.80
CA ALA A 118 13.49 -5.86 -6.65
C ALA A 118 12.34 -5.17 -5.89
N ILE A 119 11.59 -4.34 -6.59
CA ILE A 119 10.37 -3.69 -6.10
C ILE A 119 9.26 -3.96 -7.11
N VAL A 120 8.10 -4.40 -6.64
CA VAL A 120 6.89 -4.54 -7.44
C VAL A 120 5.82 -3.65 -6.83
N PHE A 121 5.21 -2.81 -7.66
CA PHE A 121 4.21 -1.84 -7.23
C PHE A 121 3.15 -1.62 -8.30
N GLU A 122 1.95 -1.22 -7.90
CA GLU A 122 0.83 -1.01 -8.81
C GLU A 122 0.90 0.41 -9.40
N HIS A 123 1.24 0.52 -10.70
CA HIS A 123 1.40 1.82 -11.34
C HIS A 123 0.08 2.40 -11.87
N VAL A 124 -0.95 1.57 -12.09
CA VAL A 124 -2.19 2.02 -12.74
C VAL A 124 -3.01 2.99 -11.87
N HIS A 125 -2.80 2.95 -10.55
CA HIS A 125 -3.42 3.88 -9.59
C HIS A 125 -2.57 5.12 -9.31
N LEU A 126 -1.36 5.21 -9.88
CA LEU A 126 -0.53 6.40 -9.80
C LEU A 126 -1.00 7.43 -10.84
N GLY A 127 -1.17 8.69 -10.40
CA GLY A 127 -1.29 9.82 -11.33
C GLY A 127 -0.02 9.96 -12.19
N GLU A 128 -0.14 10.60 -13.36
CA GLU A 128 0.95 10.73 -14.33
C GLU A 128 2.22 11.33 -13.70
N ASP A 129 2.07 12.38 -12.89
CA ASP A 129 3.17 13.03 -12.16
C ASP A 129 3.85 12.06 -11.18
N ASN A 130 3.06 11.34 -10.36
CA ASN A 130 3.59 10.36 -9.41
C ASN A 130 4.30 9.21 -10.13
N ARG A 131 3.78 8.74 -11.27
CA ARG A 131 4.42 7.69 -12.07
C ARG A 131 5.75 8.15 -12.66
N TYR A 132 5.80 9.38 -13.17
CA TYR A 132 7.03 9.99 -13.69
C TYR A 132 8.08 10.15 -12.57
N GLU A 133 7.67 10.70 -11.43
CA GLU A 133 8.53 10.92 -10.27
C GLU A 133 9.06 9.62 -9.67
N CYS A 134 8.19 8.61 -9.54
CA CYS A 134 8.56 7.27 -9.11
C CYS A 134 9.62 6.65 -10.05
N SER A 135 9.38 6.74 -11.36
CA SER A 135 10.33 6.23 -12.37
C SER A 135 11.67 6.96 -12.30
N ARG A 136 11.65 8.28 -12.13
CA ARG A 136 12.87 9.10 -12.00
C ARG A 136 13.66 8.73 -10.74
N LEU A 137 12.97 8.56 -9.61
CA LEU A 137 13.57 8.15 -8.35
C LEU A 137 14.26 6.78 -8.48
N LEU A 138 13.54 5.78 -8.99
CA LEU A 138 14.05 4.42 -9.12
C LEU A 138 15.20 4.31 -10.13
N ASN A 139 15.10 4.98 -11.28
CA ASN A 139 16.20 5.04 -12.25
C ASN A 139 17.47 5.67 -11.64
N LYS A 140 17.33 6.75 -10.85
CA LYS A 140 18.45 7.39 -10.16
C LYS A 140 19.13 6.44 -9.16
N GLN A 141 18.40 5.50 -8.58
CA GLN A 141 18.94 4.46 -7.69
C GLN A 141 19.44 3.21 -8.42
N GLY A 142 19.48 3.24 -9.76
CA GLY A 142 20.04 2.17 -10.58
C GLY A 142 19.10 0.99 -10.80
N TYR A 143 17.79 1.20 -10.67
CA TYR A 143 16.79 0.22 -11.08
C TYR A 143 16.47 0.36 -12.57
N ALA A 144 16.25 -0.76 -13.24
CA ALA A 144 15.55 -0.80 -14.52
C ALA A 144 14.10 -1.23 -14.28
N LEU A 145 13.18 -0.65 -15.05
CA LEU A 145 11.74 -0.80 -14.84
C LEU A 145 11.09 -1.54 -16.02
N TRP A 146 10.14 -2.42 -15.72
CA TRP A 146 9.30 -3.11 -16.69
C TRP A 146 7.85 -3.12 -16.23
N ASP A 147 6.95 -2.70 -17.11
CA ASP A 147 5.52 -2.73 -16.84
C ASP A 147 4.91 -4.07 -17.25
N PHE A 148 4.06 -4.61 -16.39
CA PHE A 148 3.31 -5.84 -16.60
C PHE A 148 1.85 -5.63 -16.21
N GLY A 149 1.02 -5.33 -17.21
CA GLY A 149 -0.39 -5.04 -16.97
C GLY A 149 -0.54 -3.77 -16.12
N LYS A 150 -0.96 -3.93 -14.87
CA LYS A 150 -1.16 -2.83 -13.92
C LYS A 150 0.03 -2.56 -13.02
N ASP A 151 0.99 -3.47 -13.00
CA ASP A 151 2.13 -3.45 -12.10
C ASP A 151 3.40 -3.03 -12.83
N THR A 152 4.36 -2.53 -12.07
CA THR A 152 5.73 -2.28 -12.54
C THR A 152 6.70 -3.07 -11.67
N LEU A 153 7.60 -3.79 -12.32
CA LEU A 153 8.76 -4.43 -11.71
C LEU A 153 9.98 -3.52 -11.89
N ALA A 154 10.57 -3.08 -10.78
CA ALA A 154 11.85 -2.41 -10.75
C ALA A 154 12.93 -3.35 -10.22
N VAL A 155 14.02 -3.56 -10.98
CA VAL A 155 15.12 -4.45 -10.57
C VAL A 155 16.45 -3.72 -10.61
N LYS A 156 17.24 -3.87 -9.55
CA LYS A 156 18.57 -3.24 -9.44
C LYS A 156 19.53 -3.83 -10.49
N GLY A 157 20.33 -2.98 -11.14
CA GLY A 157 21.23 -3.37 -12.25
C GLY A 157 22.11 -4.60 -11.97
N ASN A 158 22.63 -4.74 -10.75
CA ASN A 158 23.46 -5.90 -10.38
C ASN A 158 22.66 -7.21 -10.28
N ALA A 159 21.41 -7.16 -9.81
CA ALA A 159 20.55 -8.33 -9.74
C ALA A 159 20.16 -8.81 -11.15
N LEU A 160 19.91 -7.89 -12.08
CA LEU A 160 19.61 -8.20 -13.48
C LEU A 160 20.73 -8.99 -14.18
N ILE A 161 22.00 -8.62 -13.95
CA ILE A 161 23.15 -9.33 -14.51
C ILE A 161 23.20 -10.78 -13.99
N THR A 162 22.92 -10.98 -12.70
CA THR A 162 22.87 -12.31 -12.08
C THR A 162 21.74 -13.15 -12.67
N TYR A 163 20.54 -12.58 -12.83
CA TYR A 163 19.39 -13.29 -13.40
C TYR A 163 19.60 -13.66 -14.87
N LYS A 164 20.13 -12.74 -15.70
CA LYS A 164 20.46 -13.03 -17.10
C LYS A 164 21.46 -14.18 -17.24
N LYS A 165 22.47 -14.23 -16.37
CA LYS A 165 23.44 -15.34 -16.31
C LYS A 165 22.78 -16.65 -15.87
N ALA A 166 21.90 -16.62 -14.88
CA ALA A 166 21.22 -17.81 -14.35
C ALA A 166 20.24 -18.43 -15.36
N PHE A 167 19.61 -17.60 -16.21
CA PHE A 167 18.61 -18.05 -17.19
C PHE A 167 19.11 -18.08 -18.64
N GLY A 168 20.42 -17.87 -18.88
CA GLY A 168 21.03 -17.98 -20.21
C GLY A 168 20.53 -16.96 -21.24
N VAL A 169 19.95 -15.84 -20.79
CA VAL A 169 19.45 -14.77 -21.65
C VAL A 169 20.53 -13.68 -21.72
N ALA A 170 21.46 -13.82 -22.68
CA ALA A 170 22.44 -12.78 -23.01
C ALA A 170 21.80 -11.70 -23.89
#